data_AF-A0A1S6KXL2-F1
#
_entry.id   AF-A0A1S6KXL2-F1
#
_cell.length_a   1.000
_cell.length_b   1.000
_cell.length_c   1.000
_cell.angle_alpha   90.00
_cell.angle_beta   90.00
_cell.angle_gamma   90.00
#
_symmetry.space_group_name_H-M   'P 1'
#
loop_
_entity.id
_entity.type
_entity.pdbx_description
1 polymer ?
#
loop_
_entity_poly.entity_id
_entity_poly.type
_entity_poly.pdbx_seq_one_letter_code
_entity_poly.pdbx_strand_id
1 'polypeptide(L)'
;LIEAFKNHGKEVILMEAMPRVMANYFDKEITDEAEKRIKEAGIEMHLGETVKKFEGDDRVKKVITDKGSYDVDMVVMSVGFRPNSELYKDYLETLPNGAIKVDTTMKTTKDPNVFAIGDCATVYSRASGKEEYIALA
;
A
#
# COMPACT_ATOMS: atom_id res chain seq x y z
N LEU A 1 7.01 -4.84 8.68
CA LEU A 1 7.11 -6.27 8.26
C LEU A 1 8.55 -6.70 8.02
N ILE A 2 9.31 -6.01 7.15
CA ILE A 2 10.69 -6.39 6.81
C ILE A 2 11.59 -6.55 8.06
N GLU A 3 11.49 -5.61 9.01
CA GLU A 3 12.22 -5.65 10.28
C GLU A 3 11.81 -6.87 11.12
N ALA A 4 10.51 -7.12 11.25
CA ALA A 4 10.01 -8.25 12.02
C ALA A 4 10.53 -9.58 11.47
N PHE A 5 10.48 -9.80 10.15
CA PHE A 5 11.04 -11.01 9.54
C PHE A 5 12.55 -11.10 9.73
N LYS A 6 13.28 -9.99 9.57
CA LYS A 6 14.73 -9.96 9.80
C LYS A 6 15.10 -10.31 11.24
N ASN A 7 14.37 -9.76 12.22
CA ASN A 7 14.57 -10.05 13.65
C ASN A 7 14.26 -11.51 14.02
N HIS A 8 13.48 -12.21 13.19
CA HIS A 8 13.23 -13.65 13.33
C HIS A 8 14.15 -14.52 12.45
N GLY A 9 15.29 -13.97 12.01
CA GLY A 9 16.34 -14.71 11.31
C GLY A 9 16.00 -15.11 9.88
N LYS A 10 15.08 -14.40 9.20
CA LYS A 10 14.76 -14.63 7.80
C LYS A 10 15.66 -13.81 6.88
N GLU A 11 15.94 -14.35 5.70
CA GLU A 11 16.43 -13.59 4.57
C GLU A 11 15.25 -12.80 3.97
N VAL A 12 15.44 -11.50 3.77
CA VAL A 12 14.36 -10.58 3.41
C VAL A 12 14.79 -9.78 2.19
N ILE A 13 13.93 -9.81 1.18
CA ILE A 13 13.99 -8.96 0.00
C ILE A 13 12.83 -7.98 0.08
N LEU A 14 13.12 -6.67 0.05
CA LEU A 14 12.14 -5.61 -0.10
C LEU A 14 12.06 -5.21 -1.58
N MET A 15 10.90 -5.38 -2.18
CA MET A 15 10.62 -4.90 -3.54
C MET A 15 9.65 -3.72 -3.50
N GLU A 16 9.98 -2.67 -4.24
CA GLU A 16 9.20 -1.44 -4.32
C GLU A 16 9.19 -0.93 -5.77
N ALA A 17 8.00 -0.65 -6.30
CA ALA A 17 7.85 -0.14 -7.66
C ALA A 17 8.27 1.33 -7.77
N MET A 18 8.18 2.09 -6.66
CA MET A 18 8.65 3.46 -6.59
C MET A 18 10.19 3.53 -6.46
N PRO A 19 10.84 4.63 -6.87
CA PRO A 19 12.30 4.76 -6.78
C PRO A 19 12.87 4.80 -5.35
N ARG A 20 12.01 4.97 -4.33
CA ARG A 20 12.37 5.15 -2.92
C ARG A 20 11.35 4.46 -2.02
N VAL A 21 11.78 4.05 -0.83
CA VAL A 21 10.85 3.57 0.21
C VAL A 21 9.98 4.71 0.72
N MET A 22 8.72 4.42 1.07
CA MET A 22 7.80 5.40 1.69
C MET A 22 7.65 6.72 0.91
N ALA A 23 7.81 6.70 -0.41
CA ALA A 23 7.87 7.89 -1.26
C ALA A 23 6.61 8.78 -1.20
N ASN A 24 5.47 8.20 -0.84
CA ASN A 24 4.19 8.92 -0.69
C ASN A 24 4.05 9.63 0.68
N TYR A 25 4.95 9.37 1.62
CA TYR A 25 4.87 9.90 3.00
C TYR A 25 5.98 10.88 3.32
N PHE A 26 7.19 10.66 2.78
CA PHE A 26 8.36 11.42 3.16
C PHE A 26 9.21 11.86 1.96
N ASP A 27 9.79 13.05 2.10
CA ASP A 27 10.79 13.58 1.19
C ASP A 27 12.09 12.76 1.24
N LYS A 28 12.91 12.96 0.21
CA LYS A 28 14.06 12.11 -0.09
C LYS A 28 15.06 12.03 1.07
N GLU A 29 15.33 13.15 1.73
CA GLU A 29 16.28 13.23 2.84
C GLU A 29 15.90 12.33 4.02
N ILE A 30 14.61 12.12 4.26
CA ILE A 30 14.13 11.21 5.31
C ILE A 30 14.21 9.76 4.82
N THR A 31 13.81 9.49 3.58
CA THR A 31 13.82 8.13 3.04
C THR A 31 15.24 7.61 2.82
N ASP A 32 16.19 8.47 2.47
CA ASP A 32 17.62 8.11 2.30
C ASP A 32 18.19 7.52 3.60
N GLU A 33 17.88 8.14 4.73
CA GLU A 33 18.32 7.66 6.04
C GLU A 33 17.59 6.36 6.44
N ALA A 34 16.32 6.20 6.06
CA ALA A 34 15.60 4.94 6.24
C ALA A 34 16.20 3.82 5.39
N GLU A 35 16.47 4.06 4.11
CA GLU A 35 17.12 3.10 3.19
C GLU A 35 18.50 2.69 3.68
N LYS A 36 19.29 3.63 4.20
CA LYS A 36 20.57 3.34 4.83
C LYS A 36 20.41 2.36 6.00
N ARG A 37 19.48 2.61 6.92
CA ARG A 37 19.21 1.71 8.05
C ARG A 37 18.73 0.33 7.62
N ILE A 38 17.86 0.25 6.61
CA ILE A 38 17.38 -1.03 6.05
C ILE A 38 18.56 -1.81 5.46
N LYS A 39 19.46 -1.14 4.73
CA LYS A 39 20.67 -1.75 4.18
C LYS A 39 21.65 -2.20 5.25
N GLU A 40 21.87 -1.40 6.30
CA GLU A 40 22.72 -1.75 7.45
C GLU A 40 22.18 -2.96 8.22
N ALA A 41 20.85 -3.14 8.26
CA ALA A 41 20.21 -4.35 8.78
C ALA A 41 20.40 -5.58 7.88
N GLY A 42 21.06 -5.45 6.72
CA GLY A 42 21.31 -6.55 5.79
C GLY A 42 20.02 -7.05 5.13
N ILE A 43 19.11 -6.15 4.80
CA ILE A 43 17.91 -6.42 3.99
C ILE A 43 18.24 -6.01 2.55
N GLU A 44 17.98 -6.91 1.61
CA GLU A 44 18.15 -6.65 0.18
C GLU A 44 17.01 -5.77 -0.32
N MET A 45 17.30 -4.72 -1.08
CA MET A 45 16.31 -3.77 -1.59
C MET A 45 16.36 -3.68 -3.11
N HIS A 46 15.22 -3.86 -3.75
CA HIS A 46 14.99 -3.65 -5.18
C HIS A 46 13.94 -2.56 -5.37
N LEU A 47 14.43 -1.33 -5.56
CA LEU A 47 13.61 -0.13 -5.73
C LEU A 47 13.42 0.20 -7.22
N GLY A 48 12.32 0.86 -7.54
CA GLY A 48 11.93 1.18 -8.91
C GLY A 48 11.67 -0.07 -9.76
N GLU A 49 11.28 -1.18 -9.13
CA GLU A 49 11.21 -2.50 -9.74
C GLU A 49 9.81 -3.09 -9.55
N THR A 50 9.17 -3.45 -10.67
CA THR A 50 7.76 -3.88 -10.66
C THR A 50 7.66 -5.38 -10.82
N VAL A 51 7.08 -6.04 -9.83
CA VAL A 51 6.69 -7.46 -9.90
C VAL A 51 5.72 -7.67 -11.06
N LYS A 52 6.01 -8.65 -11.92
CA LYS A 52 5.19 -9.02 -13.09
C LYS A 52 4.47 -10.34 -12.90
N LYS A 53 5.11 -11.30 -12.24
CA LYS A 53 4.58 -12.66 -12.10
C LYS A 53 5.18 -13.36 -10.88
N PHE A 54 4.40 -14.25 -10.28
CA PHE A 54 4.88 -15.24 -9.33
C PHE A 54 4.95 -16.60 -10.02
N GLU A 55 6.02 -17.34 -9.79
CA GLU A 55 6.21 -18.69 -10.33
C GLU A 55 6.33 -19.70 -9.20
N GLY A 56 5.75 -20.87 -9.43
CA GLY A 56 5.61 -21.93 -8.45
C GLY A 56 4.60 -22.97 -8.93
N ASP A 57 4.58 -24.11 -8.24
CA ASP A 57 3.56 -25.14 -8.42
C ASP A 57 2.47 -24.90 -7.37
N ASP A 58 2.45 -25.69 -6.29
CA ASP A 58 1.52 -25.51 -5.15
C ASP A 58 1.90 -24.34 -4.23
N ARG A 59 3.14 -23.84 -4.33
CA ARG A 59 3.66 -22.71 -3.55
C ARG A 59 4.60 -21.86 -4.41
N VAL A 60 4.72 -20.58 -4.06
CA VAL A 60 5.71 -19.69 -4.69
C VAL A 60 7.12 -20.26 -4.52
N LYS A 61 7.90 -20.17 -5.59
CA LYS A 61 9.33 -20.49 -5.63
C LYS A 61 10.15 -19.32 -6.14
N LYS A 62 9.54 -18.42 -6.91
CA LYS A 62 10.23 -17.32 -7.58
C LYS A 62 9.31 -16.14 -7.85
N VAL A 63 9.87 -14.93 -7.74
CA VAL A 63 9.26 -13.67 -8.17
C VAL A 63 9.94 -13.21 -9.44
N ILE A 64 9.16 -12.87 -10.48
CA ILE A 64 9.63 -12.28 -11.73
C ILE A 64 9.23 -10.81 -11.75
N THR A 65 10.18 -9.94 -12.07
CA THR A 65 9.99 -8.50 -12.17
C THR A 65 10.31 -8.02 -13.59
N ASP A 66 10.27 -6.70 -13.83
CA ASP A 66 10.76 -6.09 -15.05
C ASP A 66 12.29 -6.01 -15.15
N LYS A 67 13.03 -6.27 -14.06
CA LYS A 67 14.50 -6.16 -14.02
C LYS A 67 15.21 -7.47 -13.69
N GLY A 68 14.50 -8.47 -13.14
CA GLY A 68 15.15 -9.69 -12.68
C GLY A 68 14.18 -10.79 -12.23
N SER A 69 14.76 -11.79 -11.58
CA SER A 69 14.05 -12.91 -10.99
C SER A 69 14.72 -13.34 -9.70
N TYR A 70 13.93 -13.65 -8.68
CA TYR A 70 14.41 -13.90 -7.31
C TYR A 70 13.76 -15.15 -6.75
N ASP A 71 14.56 -16.12 -6.34
CA ASP A 71 14.06 -17.31 -5.65
C ASP A 71 13.58 -16.93 -4.25
N VAL A 72 12.35 -17.32 -3.90
CA VAL A 72 11.74 -17.03 -2.60
C VAL A 72 10.81 -18.16 -2.17
N ASP A 73 10.68 -18.36 -0.86
CA ASP A 73 9.75 -19.34 -0.28
C ASP A 73 8.40 -18.73 0.14
N MET A 74 8.33 -17.41 0.27
CA MET A 74 7.15 -16.68 0.73
C MET A 74 7.11 -15.27 0.14
N VAL A 75 5.90 -14.81 -0.20
CA VAL A 75 5.65 -13.43 -0.62
C VAL A 75 4.60 -12.82 0.30
N VAL A 76 4.85 -11.62 0.80
CA VAL A 76 3.86 -10.82 1.53
C VAL A 76 3.55 -9.58 0.70
N MET A 77 2.34 -9.51 0.15
CA MET A 77 1.90 -8.35 -0.63
C MET A 77 1.44 -7.23 0.30
N SER A 78 2.09 -6.07 0.23
CA SER A 78 1.77 -4.89 1.03
C SER A 78 1.85 -3.62 0.19
N VAL A 79 1.11 -3.61 -0.92
CA VAL A 79 1.19 -2.59 -1.99
C VAL A 79 0.05 -1.56 -1.95
N GLY A 80 -0.53 -1.35 -0.76
CA GLY A 80 -1.66 -0.44 -0.54
C GLY A 80 -3.02 -1.14 -0.47
N PHE A 81 -4.06 -0.34 -0.25
CA PHE A 81 -5.42 -0.80 -0.03
C PHE A 81 -6.38 -0.27 -1.11
N ARG A 82 -7.42 -1.05 -1.39
CA ARG A 82 -8.56 -0.61 -2.19
C ARG A 82 -9.84 -0.78 -1.35
N PRO A 83 -10.70 0.24 -1.27
CA PRO A 83 -12.02 0.12 -0.64
C PRO A 83 -12.83 -1.05 -1.20
N ASN A 84 -13.41 -1.86 -0.32
CA ASN A 84 -14.29 -2.96 -0.69
C ASN A 84 -15.66 -2.42 -1.14
N SER A 85 -15.74 -2.06 -2.41
CA SER A 85 -16.78 -1.20 -2.96
C SER A 85 -17.87 -1.91 -3.77
N GLU A 86 -17.79 -3.24 -3.91
CA GLU A 86 -18.70 -3.99 -4.78
C GLU A 86 -20.17 -3.82 -4.39
N LEU A 87 -20.46 -3.72 -3.10
CA LEU A 87 -21.82 -3.58 -2.58
C LEU A 87 -22.50 -2.26 -2.99
N TYR A 88 -21.73 -1.19 -3.18
CA TYR A 88 -22.26 0.17 -3.23
C TYR A 88 -21.77 1.02 -4.41
N LYS A 89 -20.81 0.55 -5.20
CA LYS A 89 -20.20 1.31 -6.31
C LYS A 89 -21.19 1.87 -7.33
N ASP A 90 -22.34 1.21 -7.53
CA ASP A 90 -23.38 1.63 -8.47
C ASP A 90 -24.50 2.44 -7.78
N TYR A 91 -24.53 2.45 -6.44
CA TYR A 91 -25.57 3.09 -5.63
C TYR A 91 -25.10 4.37 -4.94
N LEU A 92 -23.86 4.45 -4.48
CA LEU A 92 -23.29 5.62 -3.79
C LEU A 92 -22.33 6.40 -4.69
N GLU A 93 -22.02 7.64 -4.31
CA GLU A 93 -20.97 8.41 -4.96
C GLU A 93 -19.60 8.01 -4.39
N THR A 94 -18.62 7.73 -5.25
CA THR A 94 -17.28 7.30 -4.83
C THR A 94 -16.18 8.05 -5.57
N LEU A 95 -14.99 8.12 -4.96
CA LEU A 95 -13.75 8.40 -5.70
C LEU A 95 -13.45 7.28 -6.73
N PRO A 96 -12.55 7.50 -7.71
CA PRO A 96 -12.20 6.47 -8.70
C PRO A 96 -11.67 5.16 -8.10
N ASN A 97 -11.08 5.20 -6.91
CA ASN A 97 -10.60 4.00 -6.20
C ASN A 97 -11.72 3.24 -5.46
N GLY A 98 -12.94 3.79 -5.37
CA GLY A 98 -14.11 3.19 -4.72
C GLY A 98 -14.37 3.68 -3.29
N ALA A 99 -13.63 4.67 -2.78
CA ALA A 99 -13.92 5.26 -1.47
C ALA A 99 -15.22 6.07 -1.53
N ILE A 100 -16.15 5.83 -0.59
CA ILE A 100 -17.43 6.53 -0.49
C ILE A 100 -17.18 7.98 -0.10
N LYS A 101 -17.74 8.90 -0.90
CA LYS A 101 -17.68 10.32 -0.58
C LYS A 101 -18.62 10.63 0.57
N VAL A 102 -18.09 11.31 1.59
CA VAL A 102 -18.84 11.71 2.78
C VAL A 102 -18.66 13.19 3.10
N ASP A 103 -19.67 13.76 3.74
CA ASP A 103 -19.55 15.09 4.35
C ASP A 103 -18.81 15.03 5.70
N THR A 104 -18.61 16.18 6.35
CA THR A 104 -17.91 16.27 7.63
C THR A 104 -18.67 15.64 8.81
N THR A 105 -19.91 15.20 8.59
CA THR A 105 -20.73 14.43 9.55
C THR A 105 -20.75 12.93 9.25
N MET A 106 -19.93 12.48 8.28
CA MET A 106 -19.80 11.10 7.81
C MET A 106 -21.02 10.56 7.04
N LYS A 107 -21.95 11.43 6.64
CA LYS A 107 -23.07 11.06 5.77
C LYS A 107 -22.58 10.94 4.34
N THR A 108 -23.09 9.96 3.61
CA THR A 108 -22.77 9.87 2.18
C THR A 108 -23.34 11.06 1.42
N THR A 109 -22.64 11.53 0.40
CA THR A 109 -23.08 12.69 -0.39
C THR A 109 -24.32 12.41 -1.25
N LYS A 110 -24.64 11.13 -1.48
CA LYS A 110 -25.77 10.70 -2.31
C LYS A 110 -27.02 10.30 -1.52
N ASP A 111 -26.87 9.63 -0.37
CA ASP A 111 -27.98 9.17 0.47
C ASP A 111 -27.80 9.63 1.92
N PRO A 112 -28.63 10.56 2.43
CA PRO A 112 -28.47 11.13 3.78
C PRO A 112 -28.83 10.16 4.91
N ASN A 113 -29.42 8.99 4.60
CA ASN A 113 -29.71 7.93 5.57
C ASN A 113 -28.57 6.90 5.68
N VAL A 114 -27.56 7.01 4.80
CA VAL A 114 -26.40 6.12 4.79
C VAL A 114 -25.19 6.90 5.31
N PHE A 115 -24.40 6.23 6.15
CA PHE A 115 -23.14 6.73 6.67
C PHE A 115 -22.00 5.80 6.26
N ALA A 116 -20.81 6.35 6.07
CA ALA A 116 -19.61 5.58 5.78
C ALA A 116 -18.44 6.08 6.64
N ILE A 117 -17.75 5.16 7.31
CA ILE A 117 -16.72 5.46 8.32
C ILE A 117 -15.60 4.43 8.18
N GLY A 118 -14.35 4.87 8.28
CA GLY A 118 -13.15 4.03 8.15
C GLY A 118 -12.69 3.89 6.70
N ASP A 119 -11.97 2.81 6.40
CA ASP A 119 -11.29 2.56 5.11
C ASP A 119 -12.24 2.45 3.89
N CYS A 120 -13.55 2.47 4.09
CA CYS A 120 -14.50 2.54 2.98
C CYS A 120 -14.80 3.99 2.53
N ALA A 121 -14.43 5.00 3.32
CA ALA A 121 -14.84 6.39 3.12
C ALA A 121 -13.68 7.32 2.82
N THR A 122 -14.00 8.50 2.29
CA THR A 122 -13.07 9.61 2.17
C THR A 122 -12.92 10.36 3.49
N VAL A 123 -11.82 11.09 3.63
CA VAL A 123 -11.59 12.05 4.72
C VAL A 123 -11.37 13.44 4.17
N TYR A 124 -11.79 14.46 4.92
CA TYR A 124 -11.39 15.84 4.64
C TYR A 124 -10.01 16.11 5.24
N SER A 125 -8.98 16.16 4.38
CA SER A 125 -7.62 16.48 4.79
C SER A 125 -7.50 17.98 5.04
N ARG A 126 -7.30 18.35 6.32
CA ARG A 126 -7.09 19.76 6.70
C ARG A 126 -5.77 20.32 6.16
N ALA A 127 -4.79 19.46 5.93
CA ALA A 127 -3.48 19.87 5.42
C ALA A 127 -3.57 20.32 3.95
N SER A 128 -4.33 19.59 3.12
CA SER A 128 -4.50 19.91 1.70
C SER A 128 -5.77 20.71 1.37
N GLY A 129 -6.73 20.75 2.30
CA GLY A 129 -8.05 21.36 2.09
C GLY A 129 -8.94 20.58 1.14
N LYS A 130 -8.67 19.27 0.95
CA LYS A 130 -9.34 18.42 -0.04
C LYS A 130 -9.90 17.16 0.58
N GLU A 131 -10.86 16.58 -0.13
CA GLU A 131 -11.35 15.23 0.11
C GLU A 131 -10.32 14.23 -0.44
N GLU A 132 -9.86 13.31 0.41
CA GLU A 132 -8.79 12.36 0.11
C GLU A 132 -9.13 10.96 0.65
N TYR A 133 -8.40 9.96 0.17
CA TYR A 133 -8.46 8.60 0.71
C TYR A 133 -7.21 8.32 1.53
N ILE A 134 -7.39 8.26 2.85
CA ILE A 134 -6.32 7.98 3.82
C ILE A 134 -6.86 6.91 4.78
N ALA A 135 -6.48 5.66 4.54
CA ALA A 135 -6.88 4.50 5.34
C ALA A 135 -5.98 4.36 6.57
N LEU A 136 -6.48 4.78 7.73
CA LEU A 136 -5.81 4.73 9.03
C LEU A 136 -6.85 4.41 10.12
N ALA A 137 -6.41 3.74 11.20
CA ALA A 137 -7.23 3.40 12.36
C ALA A 137 -7.21 4.49 13.46
#